data_AF-A0A940ZJ97-F1
#
_entry.id   AF-A0A940ZJ97-F1
#
_cell.length_a   1.000
_cell.length_b   1.000
_cell.length_c   1.000
_cell.angle_alpha   90.00
_cell.angle_beta   90.00
_cell.angle_gamma   90.00
#
_symmetry.space_group_name_H-M   'P 1'
#
loop_
_entity.id
_entity.type
_entity.pdbx_description
1 polymer ?
#
loop_
_entity_poly.entity_id
_entity_poly.type
_entity_poly.pdbx_seq_one_letter_code
_entity_poly.pdbx_strand_id
1 'polypeptide(L)' 'MVRVRFAPSPTGNLHVGNARTAVLNHLLALKESGTFVL' A
#
# COMPACT_ATOMS: atom_id res chain seq x y z
N MET A 1 -3.69 -14.87 -7.76
CA MET A 1 -2.53 -14.21 -7.12
C MET A 1 -2.85 -12.72 -6.98
N VAL A 2 -3.13 -12.25 -5.76
CA VAL A 2 -3.43 -10.82 -5.52
C VAL A 2 -2.14 -10.02 -5.55
N ARG A 3 -2.13 -8.89 -6.27
CA ARG A 3 -0.99 -7.97 -6.32
C ARG A 3 -1.50 -6.54 -6.20
N VAL A 4 -0.99 -5.82 -5.22
CA VAL A 4 -1.37 -4.43 -4.91
C VAL A 4 -0.11 -3.58 -4.79
N ARG A 5 -0.25 -2.26 -5.00
CA ARG A 5 0.87 -1.31 -4.90
C ARG A 5 0.53 -0.09 -4.07
N PHE A 6 1.55 0.54 -3.50
CA PHE A 6 1.46 1.86 -2.90
C PHE A 6 2.43 2.80 -3.60
N ALA A 7 1.93 3.63 -4.52
CA ALA A 7 2.76 4.55 -5.32
C ALA A 7 2.43 6.02 -4.95
N PRO A 8 2.97 6.55 -3.83
CA PRO A 8 2.77 7.94 -3.47
C PRO A 8 3.56 8.89 -4.38
N SER A 9 3.09 10.12 -4.52
CA SER A 9 3.90 11.20 -5.11
C SER A 9 5.08 11.52 -4.18
N PRO A 10 6.32 11.68 -4.69
CA PRO A 10 7.50 12.01 -3.89
C PRO A 10 7.55 13.50 -3.51
N THR A 11 6.40 14.09 -3.18
CA THR A 11 6.25 15.52 -2.92
C THR A 11 5.96 15.72 -1.44
N GLY A 12 6.96 16.19 -0.69
CA GLY A 12 6.81 16.52 0.73
C GLY A 12 6.65 15.29 1.63
N ASN A 13 6.10 15.52 2.82
CA ASN A 13 5.89 14.47 3.81
C ASN A 13 4.72 13.56 3.42
N LEU A 14 4.82 12.28 3.80
CA LEU A 14 3.75 11.32 3.61
C LEU A 14 2.47 11.77 4.34
N HIS A 15 1.39 12.00 3.58
CA HIS A 15 0.10 12.33 4.14
C HIS A 15 -0.53 11.11 4.86
N VAL A 16 -1.21 11.34 5.99
CA VAL A 16 -1.85 10.27 6.78
C VAL A 16 -2.87 9.46 5.97
N GLY A 17 -3.59 10.10 5.05
CA GLY A 17 -4.49 9.41 4.13
C GLY A 17 -3.77 8.43 3.19
N ASN A 18 -2.56 8.77 2.73
CA ASN A 18 -1.74 7.87 1.92
C ASN A 18 -1.21 6.70 2.77
N ALA A 19 -0.79 6.95 4.01
CA ALA A 19 -0.37 5.90 4.93
C ALA A 19 -1.49 4.88 5.18
N ARG A 20 -2.74 5.34 5.35
CA ARG A 20 -3.91 4.45 5.46
C ARG A 20 -4.05 3.53 4.25
N THR A 21 -3.92 4.07 3.04
CA THR A 21 -3.98 3.27 1.80
C THR A 21 -2.86 2.24 1.73
N ALA A 22 -1.63 2.61 2.12
CA ALA A 22 -0.50 1.68 2.17
C ALA A 22 -0.76 0.50 3.12
N VAL A 23 -1.27 0.79 4.32
CA VAL A 23 -1.61 -0.23 5.33
C VAL A 23 -2.71 -1.15 4.82
N LEU A 24 -3.78 -0.63 4.23
CA LEU A 24 -4.88 -1.45 3.70
C LEU A 24 -4.40 -2.37 2.56
N ASN A 25 -3.57 -1.86 1.66
CA ASN A 25 -2.98 -2.68 0.59
C ASN A 25 -2.09 -3.78 1.18
N HIS A 26 -1.25 -3.47 2.16
CA HIS A 26 -0.40 -4.46 2.83
C HIS A 26 -1.23 -5.57 3.50
N LEU A 27 -2.27 -5.19 4.26
CA LEU A 27 -3.16 -6.15 4.94
C LEU A 27 -3.93 -7.02 3.95
N LEU A 28 -4.40 -6.46 2.83
CA LEU A 28 -5.06 -7.23 1.77
C LEU A 28 -4.12 -8.24 1.12
N ALA A 29 -2.88 -7.83 0.83
CA ALA A 29 -1.87 -8.74 0.29
C ALA A 29 -1.56 -9.87 1.28
N LEU A 30 -1.43 -9.58 2.57
CA LEU A 30 -1.20 -10.60 3.60
C LEU A 30 -2.38 -11.59 3.69
N LYS A 31 -3.62 -11.10 3.73
CA LYS A 31 -4.82 -11.94 3.84
C LYS A 31 -4.94 -12.92 2.67
N GLU A 32 -4.64 -12.46 1.46
CA GLU A 32 -4.83 -13.23 0.24
C GLU A 32 -3.56 -13.98 -0.21
N SER A 33 -2.52 -14.04 0.65
CA SER A 33 -1.19 -14.59 0.29
C SER A 33 -0.66 -14.00 -1.03
N GLY A 34 -0.92 -12.71 -1.22
CA GLY A 34 -0.54 -11.90 -2.38
C GLY A 34 0.77 -11.14 -2.20
N THR A 35 1.04 -10.22 -3.11
CA THR A 35 2.25 -9.40 -3.12
C THR A 35 1.93 -7.92 -2.99
N PHE A 36 2.61 -7.24 -2.08
CA PHE A 36 2.57 -5.80 -1.90
C PHE A 36 3.82 -5.17 -2.54
N VAL A 37 3.63 -4.13 -3.36
CA VAL A 37 4.69 -3.41 -4.07
C VAL A 37 4.72 -1.95 -3.59
N LEU A 38 5.92 -1.43 -3.37
CA LEU A 38 6.17 -0.01 -3.08
C LEU A 38 6.50 0.74 -4.38
#